data_AF-A0A1B6FI54-F1
#
_entry.id   AF-A0A1B6FI54-F1
#
_cell.length_a   1.000
_cell.length_b   1.000
_cell.length_c   1.000
_cell.angle_alpha   90.00
_cell.angle_beta   90.00
_cell.angle_gamma   90.00
#
_symmetry.space_group_name_H-M   'P 1'
#
loop_
_entity.id
_entity.type
_entity.pdbx_description
1 polymer ?
#
loop_
_entity_poly.entity_id
_entity_poly.type
_entity_poly.pdbx_seq_one_letter_code
_entity_poly.pdbx_strand_id
1 'polypeptide(L)'
;SSIQVDEALQEFASKYCQDQYAEKTFQVTIMNADGIYLATYSALLLNLKLIQQGYYENESKNVPLNEMEFVQEVHDSGVLVYLSATWLSELYQLVLSASPLHSYSPESAENLALI
;
A
#
# COMPACT_ATOMS: atom_id res chain seq x y z
N SER A 1 -5.30 9.83 -15.19
CA SER A 1 -5.33 11.08 -14.39
C SER A 1 -5.18 10.71 -12.92
N SER A 2 -4.55 11.54 -12.08
CA SER A 2 -4.40 11.29 -10.63
C SER A 2 -5.74 11.09 -9.91
N ILE A 3 -6.79 11.80 -10.36
CA ILE A 3 -8.15 11.70 -9.82
C ILE A 3 -8.73 10.29 -10.00
N GLN A 4 -8.55 9.67 -11.16
CA GLN A 4 -9.11 8.34 -11.44
C GLN A 4 -8.42 7.25 -10.60
N VAL A 5 -7.12 7.41 -10.33
CA VAL A 5 -6.39 6.50 -9.45
C VAL A 5 -6.90 6.64 -8.01
N ASP A 6 -7.10 7.88 -7.57
CA ASP A 6 -7.63 8.16 -6.24
C ASP A 6 -9.04 7.59 -6.05
N GLU A 7 -9.95 7.79 -7.00
CA GLU A 7 -11.30 7.22 -7.00
C GLU A 7 -11.26 5.68 -6.95
N ALA A 8 -10.39 5.04 -7.73
CA ALA A 8 -10.25 3.59 -7.73
C ALA A 8 -9.72 3.06 -6.38
N LEU A 9 -8.80 3.78 -5.73
CA LEU A 9 -8.29 3.43 -4.41
C LEU A 9 -9.36 3.57 -3.32
N GLN A 10 -10.13 4.66 -3.35
CA GLN A 10 -11.25 4.87 -2.41
C GLN A 10 -12.35 3.81 -2.59
N GLU A 11 -12.67 3.47 -3.83
CA GLU A 11 -13.67 2.43 -4.15
C GLU A 11 -13.18 1.05 -3.69
N PHE A 12 -11.91 0.71 -3.94
CA PHE A 12 -11.29 -0.51 -3.44
C PHE A 12 -11.38 -0.61 -1.91
N ALA A 13 -10.97 0.43 -1.19
CA ALA A 13 -10.98 0.45 0.26
C ALA A 13 -12.40 0.27 0.84
N SER A 14 -13.37 0.93 0.20
CA SER A 14 -14.78 0.83 0.59
C SER A 14 -15.34 -0.58 0.37
N LYS A 15 -15.10 -1.17 -0.81
CA LYS A 15 -15.53 -2.54 -1.13
C LYS A 15 -14.88 -3.57 -0.22
N TYR A 16 -13.56 -3.46 0.00
CA TYR A 16 -12.84 -4.36 0.89
C TYR A 16 -13.46 -4.37 2.28
N CYS A 17 -13.72 -3.20 2.88
CA CYS A 17 -14.40 -3.14 4.17
C CYS A 17 -15.79 -3.80 4.12
N GLN A 18 -16.61 -3.49 3.11
CA GLN A 18 -17.97 -4.06 2.98
C GLN A 18 -17.95 -5.59 2.92
N ASP A 19 -17.07 -6.17 2.10
CA ASP A 19 -16.95 -7.62 1.94
C ASP A 19 -16.50 -8.29 3.24
N GLN A 20 -15.55 -7.68 3.97
CA GLN A 20 -15.10 -8.21 5.26
C GLN A 20 -16.19 -8.18 6.35
N TYR A 21 -17.05 -7.15 6.36
CA TYR A 21 -18.21 -7.10 7.25
C TYR A 21 -19.28 -8.13 6.87
N ALA A 22 -19.49 -8.37 5.57
CA ALA A 22 -20.47 -9.32 5.06
C ALA A 22 -20.07 -10.78 5.35
N GLU A 23 -18.80 -11.13 5.14
CA GLU A 23 -18.28 -12.49 5.30
C GLU A 23 -18.01 -12.87 6.77
N LYS A 24 -18.07 -11.92 7.72
CA LYS A 24 -17.72 -12.10 9.15
C LYS A 24 -16.35 -12.75 9.39
N THR A 25 -15.48 -12.76 8.39
CA THR A 25 -14.19 -13.48 8.39
C THR A 25 -13.21 -12.92 9.41
N PHE A 26 -13.34 -11.64 9.77
CA PHE A 26 -12.54 -10.98 10.79
C PHE A 26 -13.41 -10.53 11.97
N GLN A 27 -13.81 -11.46 12.83
CA GLN A 27 -14.40 -11.10 14.14
C GLN A 27 -13.42 -10.39 15.10
N VAL A 28 -12.14 -10.24 14.73
CA VAL A 28 -11.07 -9.82 15.66
C VAL A 28 -10.36 -8.51 15.26
N THR A 29 -10.46 -8.06 14.00
CA THR A 29 -9.74 -6.85 13.55
C THR A 29 -10.71 -5.79 13.04
N ILE A 30 -10.90 -4.73 13.83
CA ILE A 30 -11.67 -3.56 13.42
C ILE A 30 -10.84 -2.80 12.37
N MET A 31 -11.40 -2.55 11.18
CA MET A 31 -10.76 -1.78 10.11
C MET A 31 -11.76 -0.80 9.51
N ASN A 32 -11.29 0.39 9.10
CA ASN A 32 -12.08 1.36 8.34
C ASN A 32 -11.49 1.57 6.94
N ALA A 33 -12.35 2.04 6.03
CA ALA A 33 -11.97 2.31 4.65
C ALA A 33 -10.85 3.34 4.55
N ASP A 34 -10.82 4.38 5.41
CA ASP A 34 -9.75 5.38 5.38
C ASP A 34 -8.38 4.78 5.70
N GLY A 35 -8.34 3.86 6.68
CA GLY A 35 -7.12 3.12 7.00
C GLY A 35 -6.65 2.26 5.85
N ILE A 36 -7.56 1.52 5.21
CA ILE A 36 -7.24 0.69 4.04
C ILE A 36 -6.75 1.53 2.86
N TYR A 37 -7.39 2.67 2.61
CA TYR A 37 -6.96 3.63 1.58
C TYR A 37 -5.53 4.10 1.85
N LEU A 38 -5.24 4.60 3.06
CA LEU A 38 -3.92 5.09 3.44
C LEU A 38 -2.86 3.99 3.36
N ALA A 39 -3.16 2.80 3.87
CA ALA A 39 -2.23 1.67 3.81
C ALA A 39 -1.94 1.23 2.37
N THR A 40 -2.97 1.20 1.51
CA THR A 40 -2.81 0.87 0.09
C THR A 40 -1.98 1.92 -0.63
N TYR A 41 -2.24 3.20 -0.37
CA TYR A 41 -1.46 4.30 -0.92
C TYR A 41 0.02 4.22 -0.51
N SER A 42 0.29 4.07 0.79
CA SER A 42 1.67 3.94 1.31
C SER A 42 2.37 2.70 0.76
N ALA A 43 1.68 1.57 0.64
CA ALA A 43 2.23 0.35 0.06
C ALA A 43 2.61 0.52 -1.42
N LEU A 44 1.74 1.15 -2.22
CA LEU A 44 2.03 1.43 -3.63
C LEU A 44 3.18 2.43 -3.78
N LEU A 45 3.24 3.46 -2.94
CA LEU A 45 4.33 4.43 -2.93
C LEU A 45 5.67 3.77 -2.57
N LEU A 46 5.69 2.94 -1.52
CA LEU A 46 6.88 2.15 -1.15
C LEU A 46 7.30 1.25 -2.31
N ASN A 47 6.36 0.51 -2.90
CA ASN A 47 6.62 -0.36 -4.03
C ASN A 47 7.24 0.39 -5.23
N LEU A 48 6.72 1.58 -5.56
CA LEU A 48 7.28 2.40 -6.63
C LEU A 48 8.71 2.84 -6.33
N LYS A 49 9.01 3.25 -5.09
CA LYS A 49 10.39 3.59 -4.66
C LYS A 49 11.32 2.37 -4.79
N LEU A 50 10.85 1.18 -4.42
CA LEU A 50 11.61 -0.08 -4.54
C LEU A 50 11.89 -0.43 -6.01
N ILE A 51 10.91 -0.27 -6.90
CA ILE A 51 11.09 -0.48 -8.35
C ILE A 51 12.11 0.51 -8.92
N GLN A 52 11.98 1.80 -8.60
CA GLN A 52 12.89 2.84 -9.09
C GLN A 52 14.34 2.61 -8.65
N GLN A 53 14.53 2.03 -7.48
CA GLN A 53 15.84 1.64 -6.99
C GLN A 53 16.31 0.30 -7.57
N GLY A 54 15.45 -0.46 -8.24
CA GLY A 54 15.73 -1.81 -8.74
C GLY A 54 15.99 -2.80 -7.60
N TYR A 55 15.20 -2.69 -6.52
CA TYR A 55 15.28 -3.56 -5.34
C TYR A 55 14.92 -5.01 -5.67
N TYR A 56 13.83 -5.23 -6.43
CA TYR A 56 13.35 -6.57 -6.79
C TYR A 56 14.30 -7.36 -7.70
N GLU A 57 15.20 -6.66 -8.40
CA GLU A 57 16.23 -7.29 -9.25
C GLU A 57 17.48 -7.64 -8.44
N ASN A 58 17.71 -6.94 -7.32
CA ASN A 58 18.87 -7.13 -6.48
C ASN A 58 18.56 -6.71 -5.03
N GLU A 59 18.18 -7.70 -4.21
CA GLU A 59 17.78 -7.53 -2.80
C GLU A 59 18.85 -6.90 -1.90
N SER A 60 20.09 -6.74 -2.40
CA SER A 60 21.19 -6.08 -1.68
C SER A 60 21.08 -4.55 -1.62
N LYS A 61 20.05 -3.95 -2.23
CA LYS A 61 19.81 -2.50 -2.18
C LYS A 61 19.04 -2.10 -0.92
N ASN A 62 19.42 -0.95 -0.35
CA ASN A 62 18.79 -0.42 0.86
C ASN A 62 17.31 -0.14 0.64
N VAL A 63 16.48 -0.54 1.60
CA VAL A 63 15.05 -0.22 1.61
C VAL A 63 14.89 1.28 1.95
N PRO A 64 14.12 2.06 1.17
CA PRO A 64 14.02 3.51 1.31
C PRO A 64 13.22 3.98 2.53
N LEU A 65 12.45 3.09 3.14
CA LEU A 65 11.58 3.34 4.28
C LEU A 65 11.57 2.08 5.13
N ASN A 66 11.95 2.15 6.40
CA ASN A 66 11.93 0.97 7.26
C ASN A 66 10.50 0.67 7.77
N GLU A 67 10.29 -0.53 8.32
CA GLU A 67 8.96 -0.98 8.76
C GLU A 67 8.34 -0.04 9.82
N MET A 68 9.15 0.44 10.78
CA MET A 68 8.67 1.33 11.83
C MET A 68 8.20 2.66 11.23
N GLU A 69 8.97 3.23 10.31
CA GLU A 69 8.61 4.45 9.60
C GLU A 69 7.32 4.26 8.77
N PHE A 70 7.17 3.12 8.10
CA PHE A 70 5.95 2.79 7.33
C PHE A 70 4.69 2.74 8.21
N VAL A 71 4.78 2.07 9.37
CA VAL A 71 3.67 2.00 10.33
C VAL A 71 3.32 3.40 10.86
N GLN A 72 4.34 4.19 11.20
CA GLN A 72 4.16 5.55 11.70
C GLN A 72 3.53 6.47 10.65
N GLU A 73 3.93 6.40 9.38
CA GLU A 73 3.33 7.22 8.31
C GLU A 73 1.81 7.03 8.20
N VAL A 74 1.30 5.80 8.43
CA VAL A 74 -0.14 5.52 8.37
C VAL A 74 -0.85 5.96 9.66
N HIS A 75 -0.26 5.69 10.82
CA HIS A 75 -0.86 6.04 12.12
C HIS A 75 -0.83 7.54 12.43
N ASP A 76 0.24 8.24 12.05
CA ASP A 76 0.43 9.68 12.28
C ASP A 76 -0.12 10.55 11.13
N SER A 77 -0.91 9.95 10.23
CA SER A 77 -1.57 10.64 9.10
C SER A 77 -2.60 11.70 9.52
N GLY A 78 -2.97 11.75 10.80
CA GLY A 78 -4.02 12.63 11.32
C GLY A 78 -5.45 12.14 11.03
N VAL A 79 -5.59 10.98 10.38
CA VAL A 79 -6.87 10.30 10.12
C VAL A 79 -7.06 9.18 11.13
N LEU A 80 -8.28 9.01 11.63
CA LEU A 80 -8.59 7.92 12.54
C LEU A 80 -8.54 6.59 11.78
N VAL A 81 -7.53 5.78 12.06
CA VAL A 81 -7.33 4.47 11.44
C VAL A 81 -7.40 3.38 12.51
N TYR A 82 -8.07 2.26 12.19
CA TYR A 82 -8.22 1.14 13.12
C TYR A 82 -7.23 -0.02 12.85
N LEU A 83 -6.36 0.14 11.86
CA LEU A 83 -5.38 -0.88 11.49
C LEU A 83 -4.34 -1.09 12.60
N SER A 84 -4.11 -2.34 12.98
CA SER A 84 -3.07 -2.68 13.95
C SER A 84 -1.67 -2.50 13.34
N ALA A 85 -0.69 -2.20 14.19
CA ALA A 85 0.71 -2.15 13.77
C ALA A 85 1.16 -3.49 13.14
N THR A 86 0.73 -4.62 13.70
CA THR A 86 1.03 -5.96 13.16
C THR A 86 0.53 -6.13 11.73
N TRP A 87 -0.70 -5.68 11.44
CA TRP A 87 -1.26 -5.79 10.09
C TRP A 87 -0.48 -4.92 9.10
N LEU A 88 -0.08 -3.72 9.51
CA LEU A 88 0.75 -2.83 8.67
C LEU A 88 2.17 -3.39 8.45
N SER A 89 2.77 -3.99 9.47
CA SER A 89 4.04 -4.71 9.34
C SER A 89 3.92 -5.87 8.35
N GLU A 90 2.86 -6.67 8.41
CA GLU A 90 2.63 -7.76 7.46
C GLU A 90 2.48 -7.23 6.02
N LEU A 91 1.71 -6.16 5.83
CA LEU A 91 1.59 -5.50 4.52
C LEU A 91 2.95 -5.02 3.99
N TYR A 92 3.77 -4.41 4.85
CA TYR A 92 5.12 -3.97 4.49
C TYR A 92 6.00 -5.14 4.04
N GLN A 93 6.01 -6.24 4.79
CA GLN A 93 6.77 -7.44 4.42
C GLN A 93 6.28 -8.06 3.11
N LEU A 94 4.97 -8.06 2.85
CA LEU A 94 4.41 -8.52 1.58
C LEU A 94 4.90 -7.67 0.41
N VAL A 95 4.91 -6.35 0.54
CA VAL A 95 5.44 -5.44 -0.49
C VAL A 95 6.92 -5.74 -0.76
N LEU A 96 7.75 -5.95 0.26
CA LEU A 96 9.16 -6.32 0.06
C LEU A 96 9.32 -7.66 -0.64
N SER A 97 8.46 -8.65 -0.32
CA SER A 97 8.56 -10.00 -0.89
C SER A 97 8.19 -10.08 -2.37
N ALA A 98 7.23 -9.26 -2.82
CA ALA A 98 6.75 -9.30 -4.19
C ALA A 98 6.13 -7.95 -4.58
N SER A 99 6.53 -7.44 -5.75
CA SER A 99 5.95 -6.21 -6.27
C SER A 99 4.48 -6.40 -6.67
N PRO A 100 3.51 -5.68 -6.08
CA PRO A 100 2.14 -5.64 -6.60
C PRO A 100 2.06 -5.02 -8.01
N LEU A 101 3.12 -4.33 -8.45
CA LEU A 101 3.24 -3.77 -9.80
C LEU A 101 4.24 -4.55 -10.65
N HIS A 102 4.29 -5.88 -10.53
CA HIS A 102 5.26 -6.72 -11.25
C HIS A 102 5.25 -6.54 -12.79
N SER A 103 4.15 -6.05 -13.37
CA SER A 103 4.01 -5.78 -14.81
C SER A 103 4.42 -4.37 -15.21
N TYR A 104 4.75 -3.51 -14.24
CA TYR A 104 5.19 -2.15 -14.47
C TYR A 104 6.68 -2.14 -14.80
N SER A 105 7.03 -1.56 -15.95
CA SER A 105 8.42 -1.35 -16.36
C SER A 105 8.72 0.14 -16.35
N PRO A 106 9.61 0.65 -15.49
CA PRO A 106 9.87 2.09 -15.38
C PRO A 106 10.43 2.71 -16.67
N GLU A 107 11.07 1.91 -17.53
CA GLU A 107 11.63 2.34 -18.82
C GLU A 107 10.62 2.37 -19.97
N SER A 108 9.36 1.98 -19.76
CA SER A 108 8.37 2.01 -20.84
C SER A 108 7.98 3.47 -21.15
N ALA A 109 8.03 3.82 -22.44
CA ALA A 109 7.68 5.15 -22.94
C ALA A 109 6.19 5.51 -22.76
N GLU A 110 5.37 4.57 -22.30
CA GLU A 110 3.94 4.73 -22.04
C GLU A 110 3.64 5.27 -20.62
N ASN A 111 4.65 5.34 -19.74
CA ASN A 111 4.52 5.80 -18.35
C ASN A 111 4.47 7.34 -18.20
N LEU A 112 3.73 8.02 -19.07
CA LEU A 112 3.56 9.48 -19.02
C LEU A 112 2.65 9.97 -17.87
N ALA A 113 2.06 9.05 -17.10
CA ALA A 113 1.10 9.38 -16.05
C ALA A 113 1.74 9.84 -14.71
N LEU A 114 3.07 9.79 -14.59
CA LEU A 114 3.82 10.11 -13.37
C LEU A 114 4.87 11.23 -13.56
N ILE A 115 4.81 11.96 -14.68
CA ILE A 115 5.59 13.20 -14.92
C ILE A 115 4.76 14.42 -14.53
#